data_AF-A0A527TMB2-F1
#
_entry.id   AF-A0A527TMB2-F1
#
_cell.length_a   1.000
_cell.length_b   1.000
_cell.length_c   1.000
_cell.angle_alpha   90.00
_cell.angle_beta   90.00
_cell.angle_gamma   90.00
#
_symmetry.space_group_name_H-M   'P 1'
#
loop_
_entity.id
_entity.type
_entity.pdbx_description
1 polymer ?
#
loop_
_entity_poly.entity_id
_entity_poly.type
_entity_poly.pdbx_seq_one_letter_code
_entity_poly.pdbx_strand_id
1 'polypeptide(L)'
;YLVDHTGGKGNYVILNGPASSSILERVKGCKNVLAQHPDIKILSDDQNAEGSRDGGLKVFQSLLTRFDKIDAVFAINDPTAIGAQLAAKQL
;
A
#
# COMPACT_ATOMS: atom_id res chain seq x y z
N TYR A 1 12.76 1.38 4.38
CA TYR A 1 12.70 1.22 2.91
C TYR A 1 11.83 2.30 2.25
N LEU A 2 10.48 2.23 2.31
CA LEU A 2 9.63 3.20 1.59
C LEU A 2 9.86 4.64 2.03
N VAL A 3 9.94 4.90 3.34
CA VAL A 3 10.27 6.22 3.91
C VAL A 3 11.59 6.74 3.34
N ASP A 4 12.63 5.89 3.33
CA ASP A 4 13.96 6.27 2.83
C ASP A 4 13.92 6.64 1.34
N HIS A 5 13.14 5.92 0.54
CA HIS A 5 13.05 6.13 -0.92
C HIS A 5 12.24 7.36 -1.31
N THR A 6 11.32 7.82 -0.47
CA THR A 6 10.55 9.05 -0.71
C THR A 6 11.14 10.26 0.00
N GLY A 7 12.17 10.07 0.83
CA GLY A 7 12.72 11.11 1.70
C GLY A 7 11.76 11.52 2.82
N GLY A 8 10.92 10.59 3.29
CA GLY A 8 10.03 10.80 4.44
C GLY A 8 8.80 11.67 4.14
N LYS A 9 8.34 11.74 2.89
CA LYS A 9 7.20 12.56 2.48
C LYS A 9 6.37 11.88 1.39
N GLY A 10 5.12 12.30 1.24
CA GLY A 10 4.28 11.96 0.10
C GLY A 10 3.02 11.16 0.45
N ASN A 11 2.30 10.78 -0.59
CA ASN A 11 1.03 10.08 -0.52
C ASN A 11 1.23 8.56 -0.59
N TYR A 12 0.82 7.86 0.46
CA TYR A 12 1.01 6.43 0.62
C TYR A 12 -0.33 5.70 0.57
N VAL A 13 -0.33 4.50 0.04
CA VAL A 13 -1.43 3.55 0.19
C VAL A 13 -0.94 2.22 0.75
N ILE A 14 -1.79 1.54 1.51
CA ILE A 14 -1.57 0.20 2.03
C ILE A 14 -2.59 -0.73 1.39
N LEU A 15 -2.10 -1.74 0.66
CA LEU A 15 -2.90 -2.84 0.15
C LEU A 15 -2.99 -3.90 1.23
N ASN A 16 -4.13 -3.91 1.92
CA ASN A 16 -4.40 -4.79 3.04
C ASN A 16 -4.77 -6.21 2.55
N GLY A 17 -5.15 -7.10 3.45
CA GLY A 17 -5.59 -8.45 3.11
C GLY A 17 -6.68 -8.98 4.03
N PRO A 18 -7.00 -10.28 3.93
CA PRO A 18 -7.98 -10.92 4.79
C PRO A 18 -7.58 -10.79 6.26
N ALA A 19 -8.55 -10.56 7.13
CA ALA A 19 -8.28 -10.35 8.55
C ALA A 19 -7.56 -11.56 9.17
N SER A 20 -6.34 -11.34 9.62
CA SER A 20 -5.55 -12.29 10.40
C SER A 20 -4.62 -11.50 11.33
N SER A 21 -4.21 -12.10 12.46
CA SER A 21 -3.29 -11.47 13.40
C SER A 21 -2.00 -11.00 12.72
N SER A 22 -1.43 -11.83 11.84
CA SER A 22 -0.22 -11.50 11.07
C SER A 22 -0.41 -10.25 10.20
N ILE A 23 -1.54 -10.14 9.50
CA ILE A 23 -1.82 -8.99 8.63
C ILE A 23 -2.08 -7.73 9.45
N LEU A 24 -2.85 -7.84 10.55
CA LEU A 24 -3.10 -6.72 11.45
C LEU A 24 -1.81 -6.15 12.04
N GLU A 25 -0.91 -7.01 12.51
CA GLU A 25 0.38 -6.58 13.05
C GLU A 25 1.31 -5.98 11.98
N ARG A 26 1.31 -6.50 10.74
CA ARG A 26 2.06 -5.92 9.61
C ARG A 26 1.58 -4.51 9.28
N VAL A 27 0.27 -4.33 9.13
CA VAL A 27 -0.32 -3.02 8.80
C VAL A 27 -0.09 -2.04 9.95
N LYS A 28 -0.28 -2.47 11.20
CA LYS A 28 0.00 -1.66 12.39
C LYS A 28 1.46 -1.25 12.46
N GLY A 29 2.40 -2.17 12.25
CA GLY A 29 3.83 -1.88 12.22
C GLY A 29 4.19 -0.85 11.15
N CYS A 30 3.64 -1.01 9.94
CA CYS A 30 3.79 -0.03 8.86
C CYS A 30 3.27 1.35 9.27
N LYS A 31 2.03 1.43 9.76
CA LYS A 31 1.40 2.69 10.19
C LYS A 31 2.18 3.38 11.31
N ASN A 32 2.71 2.63 12.27
CA ASN A 32 3.52 3.17 13.36
C ASN A 32 4.80 3.85 12.88
N VAL A 33 5.44 3.32 11.82
CA VAL A 33 6.61 3.96 11.21
C VAL A 33 6.18 5.19 10.42
N LEU A 34 5.16 5.08 9.56
CA LEU A 34 4.71 6.21 8.74
C LEU A 34 4.22 7.39 9.59
N ALA A 35 3.59 7.13 10.74
CA ALA A 35 3.12 8.17 11.66
C ALA A 35 4.25 9.02 12.29
N GLN A 36 5.51 8.57 12.23
CA GLN A 36 6.67 9.34 12.69
C GLN A 36 7.10 10.41 11.68
N HIS A 37 6.50 10.42 10.48
CA HIS A 37 6.81 11.35 9.40
C HIS A 37 5.59 12.21 9.07
N PRO A 38 5.53 13.48 9.54
CA PRO A 38 4.34 14.33 9.40
C PRO A 38 3.99 14.67 7.93
N ASP A 39 4.98 14.61 7.04
CA ASP A 39 4.80 14.87 5.61
C ASP A 39 4.35 13.63 4.81
N ILE A 40 4.18 12.48 5.50
CA ILE A 40 3.56 11.29 4.92
C ILE A 40 2.06 11.31 5.18
N LYS A 41 1.28 11.13 4.12
CA LYS A 41 -0.17 10.99 4.18
C LYS A 41 -0.59 9.62 3.71
N ILE A 42 -1.26 8.86 4.58
CA ILE A 42 -1.90 7.59 4.18
C ILE A 42 -3.25 7.92 3.55
N LEU A 43 -3.39 7.64 2.25
CA LEU A 43 -4.62 7.88 1.49
C LEU A 43 -5.63 6.74 1.63
N SER A 44 -5.16 5.51 1.83
CA SER A 44 -5.99 4.29 1.94
C SER A 44 -5.22 3.19 2.67
N ASP A 45 -5.87 2.44 3.56
CA ASP A 45 -5.26 1.33 4.30
C ASP A 45 -6.19 0.14 4.65
N ASP A 46 -7.42 0.16 4.12
CA ASP A 46 -8.49 -0.77 4.46
C ASP A 46 -8.89 -1.70 3.30
N GLN A 47 -8.32 -1.50 2.10
CA GLN A 47 -8.69 -2.27 0.92
C GLN A 47 -8.06 -3.67 0.95
N ASN A 48 -8.90 -4.70 1.00
CA ASN A 48 -8.48 -6.09 1.02
C ASN A 48 -8.06 -6.57 -0.38
N ALA A 49 -6.75 -6.77 -0.57
CA ALA A 49 -6.15 -7.31 -1.79
C ALA A 49 -5.98 -8.84 -1.80
N GLU A 50 -6.68 -9.53 -0.88
CA GLU A 50 -6.80 -10.99 -0.79
C GLU A 50 -5.46 -11.73 -0.57
N GLY A 51 -4.37 -11.01 -0.35
CA GLY A 51 -3.02 -11.58 -0.34
C GLY A 51 -2.62 -12.20 -1.68
N SER A 52 -3.30 -11.84 -2.77
CA SER A 52 -3.15 -12.44 -4.10
C SER A 52 -2.62 -11.43 -5.12
N ARG A 53 -2.11 -11.95 -6.25
CA ARG A 53 -1.66 -11.11 -7.38
C ARG A 53 -2.83 -10.36 -8.01
N ASP A 54 -3.94 -11.04 -8.24
CA ASP A 54 -5.11 -10.44 -8.88
C ASP A 54 -5.78 -9.41 -7.97
N GLY A 55 -5.85 -9.68 -6.66
CA GLY A 55 -6.33 -8.74 -5.67
C GLY A 55 -5.44 -7.50 -5.57
N GLY A 56 -4.12 -7.67 -5.56
CA GLY A 56 -3.18 -6.54 -5.60
C GLY A 56 -3.32 -5.67 -6.85
N LEU A 57 -3.48 -6.29 -8.02
CA LEU A 57 -3.72 -5.61 -9.29
C LEU A 57 -5.03 -4.80 -9.22
N LYS A 58 -6.14 -5.47 -8.88
CA LYS A 58 -7.48 -4.87 -8.87
C LYS A 58 -7.58 -3.71 -7.88
N VAL A 59 -7.12 -3.91 -6.65
CA VAL A 59 -7.18 -2.87 -5.61
C VAL A 59 -6.31 -1.68 -6.03
N PHE A 60 -5.08 -1.91 -6.46
CA PHE A 60 -4.20 -0.79 -6.76
C PHE A 60 -4.61 -0.02 -8.02
N GLN A 61 -5.14 -0.67 -9.05
CA GLN A 61 -5.78 0.01 -10.19
C GLN A 61 -6.92 0.93 -9.74
N SER A 62 -7.77 0.47 -8.82
CA SER A 62 -8.85 1.29 -8.26
C SER A 62 -8.31 2.50 -7.51
N LEU A 63 -7.24 2.33 -6.72
CA LEU A 63 -6.61 3.42 -5.98
C LEU A 63 -5.89 4.43 -6.89
N LEU A 64 -5.18 3.95 -7.92
CA LEU A 64 -4.54 4.80 -8.95
C LEU A 64 -5.58 5.61 -9.75
N THR A 65 -6.78 5.07 -9.93
CA THR A 65 -7.89 5.79 -10.58
C THR A 65 -8.53 6.81 -9.63
N ARG A 66 -8.59 6.49 -8.33
CA ARG A 66 -9.25 7.33 -7.31
C ARG A 66 -8.41 8.54 -6.91
N PHE A 67 -7.08 8.43 -6.94
CA PHE A 67 -6.18 9.44 -6.42
C PHE A 67 -5.24 9.96 -7.51
N ASP A 68 -5.20 11.27 -7.69
CA ASP A 68 -4.36 11.93 -8.69
C ASP A 68 -2.86 11.63 -8.53
N LYS A 69 -2.42 11.34 -7.30
CA LYS A 69 -1.02 11.08 -7.00
C LYS A 69 -0.83 10.11 -5.82
N ILE A 70 -0.10 9.04 -6.09
CA ILE A 70 0.41 8.07 -5.10
C ILE A 70 1.93 8.00 -5.26
N ASP A 71 2.67 8.26 -4.19
CA ASP A 71 4.14 8.22 -4.18
C ASP A 71 4.68 6.85 -3.74
N ALA A 72 3.93 6.11 -2.93
CA ALA A 72 4.35 4.79 -2.43
C ALA A 72 3.17 3.86 -2.14
N VAL A 73 3.40 2.56 -2.34
CA VAL A 73 2.46 1.49 -2.01
C VAL A 73 3.13 0.46 -1.11
N PHE A 74 2.49 0.16 0.02
CA PHE A 74 2.86 -0.95 0.89
C PHE A 74 1.89 -2.11 0.65
N ALA A 75 2.42 -3.28 0.26
CA ALA A 75 1.65 -4.51 0.11
C ALA A 75 1.99 -5.47 1.25
N ILE A 76 0.98 -6.17 1.78
CA ILE A 76 1.15 -7.06 2.94
C ILE A 76 2.00 -8.32 2.67
N ASN A 77 2.17 -8.72 1.40
CA ASN A 77 2.95 -9.87 0.94
C ASN A 77 3.42 -9.71 -0.53
N ASP A 78 4.27 -10.63 -1.01
CA ASP A 78 4.86 -10.57 -2.34
C ASP A 78 3.84 -10.70 -3.50
N PRO A 79 2.85 -11.63 -3.48
CA PRO A 79 1.85 -11.70 -4.54
C PRO A 79 1.08 -10.38 -4.72
N THR A 80 0.63 -9.77 -3.62
CA THR A 80 -0.05 -8.47 -3.67
C THR A 80 0.89 -7.37 -4.20
N ALA A 81 2.17 -7.38 -3.81
CA ALA A 81 3.15 -6.44 -4.32
C ALA A 81 3.38 -6.57 -5.83
N ILE A 82 3.44 -7.80 -6.35
CA ILE A 82 3.56 -8.09 -7.79
C ILE A 82 2.32 -7.59 -8.55
N GLY A 83 1.12 -7.80 -7.99
CA GLY A 83 -0.13 -7.27 -8.53
C GLY A 83 -0.11 -5.74 -8.62
N ALA A 84 0.32 -5.08 -7.53
CA ALA A 84 0.45 -3.63 -7.48
C ALA A 84 1.47 -3.10 -8.51
N GLN A 85 2.64 -3.75 -8.61
CA GLN A 85 3.66 -3.37 -9.59
C GLN A 85 3.12 -3.47 -11.02
N LEU A 86 2.28 -4.47 -11.31
CA LEU A 86 1.65 -4.60 -12.61
C LEU A 86 0.66 -3.46 -12.88
N ALA A 87 -0.16 -3.08 -11.89
CA ALA A 87 -1.08 -1.95 -12.02
C ALA A 87 -0.33 -0.62 -12.32
N ALA A 88 0.75 -0.34 -11.59
CA ALA A 88 1.57 0.86 -11.78
C ALA A 88 2.30 0.93 -13.14
N LYS A 89 2.39 -0.17 -13.88
CA LYS A 89 2.96 -0.18 -15.23
C LYS A 89 1.91 0.04 -16.32
N GLN A 90 0.62 -0.03 -15.97
CA GLN A 90 -0.50 0.06 -16.91
C GLN A 90 -1.16 1.45 -16.94
N LEU A 91 -0.93 2.26 -15.90
CA LEU A 91 -1.44 3.62 -15.71
C LEU A 91 -0.25 4.56 -15.48
#